data_AF-A0A814NC62-F1
#
_entry.id   AF-A0A814NC62-F1
#
_cell.length_a   1.000
_cell.length_b   1.000
_cell.length_c   1.000
_cell.angle_alpha   90.00
_cell.angle_beta   90.00
_cell.angle_gamma   90.00
#
_symmetry.space_group_name_H-M   'P 1'
#
loop_
_entity.id
_entity.type
_entity.pdbx_description
1 polymer ?
#
loop_
_entity_poly.entity_id
_entity_poly.type
_entity_poly.pdbx_seq_one_letter_code
_entity_poly.pdbx_strand_id
1 'polypeptide(L)'
;MFNFIISAFQQQIKAKENLSSSTIKINDLPNEVLNLIFLHLPANELCRSVSLTCKKWKNILDSVSFWTEKLLLDSKANLELIKYLNLNGCYEPKKLYIKNPYAKNLIKNPCGDQNFDHWCLKPNFFFQQNSNYEINDENGCLDVIKLGNLEQINIFKSGNSESNGFLIESDNNGSQPIYDNENKLIKKFATTHFMGSKYQIIDLEKEGVDRNVLKKLKPKIEIIDYYAGRHDCDSEYHIRVGLFDDNFKIIYSIAFDHLISQLNNGKWHRFYQVLENYPDNLRYILFHHGGKDTQYWSGYYGVKITNSTVKFNLN
;
A
#
# COMPACT_ATOMS: atom_id res chain seq x y z
N MET A 1 22.67 7.31 -23.54
CA MET A 1 23.29 8.41 -22.77
C MET A 1 24.23 7.92 -21.67
N PHE A 2 23.86 6.91 -20.86
CA PHE A 2 24.71 6.39 -19.77
C PHE A 2 26.07 5.82 -20.22
N ASN A 3 26.11 5.05 -21.32
CA ASN A 3 27.36 4.49 -21.86
C ASN A 3 28.28 5.53 -22.51
N PHE A 4 27.74 6.69 -22.91
CA PHE A 4 28.51 7.78 -23.50
C PHE A 4 29.27 8.58 -22.44
N ILE A 5 28.69 8.68 -21.24
CA ILE A 5 29.33 9.30 -20.07
C ILE A 5 30.48 8.40 -19.57
N ILE A 6 30.27 7.08 -19.52
CA ILE A 6 31.31 6.14 -19.11
C ILE A 6 32.49 6.12 -20.09
N SER A 7 32.24 6.16 -21.41
CA SER A 7 33.32 6.19 -22.40
C SER A 7 34.08 7.52 -22.41
N ALA A 8 33.41 8.65 -22.15
CA ALA A 8 34.04 9.96 -22.00
C ALA A 8 34.97 10.01 -20.76
N PHE A 9 34.57 9.37 -19.65
CA PHE A 9 35.42 9.20 -18.47
C PHE A 9 36.62 8.28 -18.74
N GLN A 10 36.46 7.20 -19.50
CA GLN A 10 37.56 6.29 -19.84
C GLN A 10 38.59 6.88 -20.82
N GLN A 11 38.18 7.74 -21.75
CA GLN A 11 39.11 8.45 -22.64
C GLN A 11 39.92 9.53 -21.92
N GLN A 12 39.36 10.20 -20.91
CA GLN A 12 40.12 11.15 -20.09
C GLN A 12 41.18 10.46 -19.20
N ILE A 13 40.99 9.20 -18.84
CA ILE A 13 41.94 8.44 -18.01
C ILE A 13 43.20 8.03 -18.81
N LYS A 14 43.10 7.81 -20.12
CA LYS A 14 44.27 7.45 -20.96
C LYS A 14 45.17 8.63 -21.37
N ALA A 15 44.73 9.88 -21.17
CA ALA A 15 45.47 11.07 -21.59
C ALA A 15 46.23 11.78 -20.46
N LYS A 16 46.36 11.17 -19.26
CA LYS A 16 46.81 11.85 -18.04
C LYS A 16 47.98 11.17 -17.34
N GLU A 17 48.96 10.68 -18.09
CA GLU A 17 50.20 10.11 -17.51
C GLU A 17 51.32 11.14 -17.23
N ASN A 18 51.12 12.45 -17.40
CA ASN A 18 52.13 13.44 -17.03
C ASN A 18 51.55 14.72 -16.40
N LEU A 19 50.82 14.57 -15.30
CA LEU A 19 50.57 15.68 -14.37
C LEU A 19 50.46 15.10 -12.96
N SER A 20 51.24 15.61 -12.01
CA SER A 20 51.21 15.21 -10.59
C SER A 20 49.77 15.16 -10.08
N SER A 21 49.19 13.95 -9.99
CA SER A 21 47.79 13.78 -9.65
C SER A 21 47.64 13.83 -8.14
N SER A 22 47.27 15.00 -7.62
CA SER A 22 46.60 15.05 -6.33
C SER A 22 45.30 14.26 -6.47
N THR A 23 45.26 13.07 -5.89
CA THR A 23 44.05 12.24 -5.85
C THR A 23 43.05 12.92 -4.92
N ILE A 24 42.08 13.63 -5.48
CA ILE A 24 40.99 14.26 -4.72
C ILE A 24 40.23 13.15 -4.00
N LYS A 25 40.19 13.19 -2.66
CA LYS A 25 39.42 12.22 -1.88
C LYS A 25 37.97 12.69 -1.83
N ILE A 26 37.03 11.75 -1.74
CA ILE A 26 35.60 12.06 -1.62
C ILE A 26 35.30 13.02 -0.45
N ASN A 27 36.07 12.94 0.64
CA ASN A 27 35.92 13.80 1.81
C ASN A 27 36.33 15.25 1.56
N ASP A 28 37.09 15.52 0.50
CA ASP A 28 37.52 16.86 0.11
C ASP A 28 36.46 17.59 -0.72
N LEU A 29 35.41 16.88 -1.18
CA LEU A 29 34.31 17.48 -1.93
C LEU A 29 33.51 18.47 -1.06
N PRO A 30 32.97 19.57 -1.65
CA PRO A 30 32.03 20.45 -0.96
C PRO A 30 30.81 19.70 -0.43
N ASN A 31 30.18 20.22 0.63
CA ASN A 31 29.04 19.59 1.27
C ASN A 31 27.86 19.46 0.30
N GLU A 32 27.67 20.43 -0.59
CA GLU A 32 26.62 20.49 -1.60
C GLU A 32 26.76 19.34 -2.60
N VAL A 33 27.99 18.99 -2.99
CA VAL A 33 28.26 17.86 -3.89
C VAL A 33 28.00 16.54 -3.18
N LEU A 34 28.45 16.39 -1.93
CA LEU A 34 28.14 15.20 -1.12
C LEU A 34 26.64 15.05 -0.89
N ASN A 35 25.92 16.15 -0.66
CA ASN A 35 24.47 16.18 -0.51
C ASN A 35 23.78 15.60 -1.75
N LEU A 36 24.15 16.08 -2.94
CA LEU A 36 23.63 15.55 -4.22
C LEU A 36 23.92 14.06 -4.38
N ILE A 37 25.13 13.60 -4.04
CA ILE A 37 25.48 12.17 -4.09
C ILE A 37 24.57 11.38 -3.14
N PHE A 38 24.44 11.83 -1.88
CA PHE A 38 23.66 11.12 -0.86
C PHE A 38 22.16 11.10 -1.16
N LEU A 39 21.61 12.13 -1.82
CA LEU A 39 20.20 12.18 -2.20
C LEU A 39 19.78 10.97 -3.05
N HIS A 40 20.68 10.51 -3.92
CA HIS A 40 20.45 9.36 -4.81
C HIS A 40 20.66 7.99 -4.15
N LEU A 41 21.10 7.94 -2.89
CA LEU A 41 21.29 6.67 -2.18
C LEU A 41 20.00 6.20 -1.47
N PRO A 42 19.80 4.88 -1.32
CA PRO A 42 18.73 4.31 -0.52
C PRO A 42 18.78 4.78 0.94
N ALA A 43 17.64 5.15 1.52
CA ALA A 43 17.59 5.74 2.86
C ALA A 43 18.05 4.79 3.98
N ASN A 44 17.90 3.48 3.79
CA ASN A 44 18.43 2.46 4.69
C ASN A 44 19.97 2.50 4.72
N GLU A 45 20.63 2.62 3.56
CA GLU A 45 22.09 2.73 3.47
C GLU A 45 22.58 4.04 4.08
N LEU A 46 21.86 5.13 3.82
CA LEU A 46 22.17 6.44 4.41
C LEU A 46 22.21 6.36 5.95
N CYS A 47 21.20 5.75 6.56
CA CYS A 47 21.08 5.66 8.01
C CYS A 47 22.00 4.62 8.66
N ARG A 48 22.35 3.54 7.94
CA ARG A 48 23.10 2.41 8.53
C ARG A 48 24.60 2.45 8.23
N SER A 49 25.00 3.05 7.12
CA SER A 49 26.37 3.00 6.64
C SER A 49 26.94 4.40 6.45
N VAL A 50 26.30 5.23 5.63
CA VAL A 50 26.84 6.55 5.23
C VAL A 50 26.95 7.49 6.42
N SER A 51 25.97 7.49 7.34
CA SER A 51 26.04 8.32 8.56
C SER A 51 27.13 7.89 9.55
N LEU A 52 27.70 6.70 9.40
CA LEU A 52 28.75 6.17 10.28
C LEU A 52 30.17 6.41 9.72
N THR A 53 30.29 6.85 8.46
CA THR A 53 31.60 7.04 7.81
C THR A 53 32.45 8.11 8.48
N CYS A 54 31.90 9.32 8.70
CA CYS A 54 32.59 10.40 9.39
C CYS A 54 31.63 11.49 9.89
N LYS A 55 32.12 12.40 10.74
CA LYS A 55 31.33 13.53 11.28
C LYS A 55 30.76 14.43 10.19
N LYS A 56 31.52 14.71 9.12
CA LYS A 56 31.06 15.55 7.99
C LYS A 56 29.82 14.97 7.33
N TRP A 57 29.81 13.66 7.06
CA TRP A 57 28.69 12.98 6.41
C TRP A 57 27.49 12.88 7.33
N LYS A 58 27.72 12.58 8.61
CA LYS A 58 26.67 12.59 9.64
C LYS A 58 25.98 13.95 9.74
N ASN A 59 26.74 15.05 9.74
CA ASN A 59 26.18 16.40 9.82
C ASN A 59 25.28 16.74 8.62
N ILE A 60 25.64 16.32 7.40
CA ILE A 60 24.79 16.47 6.21
C ILE A 60 23.48 15.68 6.40
N LEU A 61 23.58 14.41 6.83
CA LEU A 61 22.44 13.51 7.00
C LEU A 61 21.58 13.77 8.25
N ASP A 62 22.02 14.62 9.16
CA ASP A 62 21.24 15.09 10.30
C ASP A 62 20.57 16.45 10.02
N SER A 63 20.86 17.08 8.87
CA SER A 63 20.23 18.34 8.46
C SER A 63 18.77 18.15 8.05
N VAL A 64 17.95 19.17 8.36
CA VAL A 64 16.54 19.24 7.94
C VAL A 64 16.44 19.32 6.42
N SER A 65 17.26 20.16 5.77
CA SER A 65 17.24 20.38 4.32
C SER A 65 17.47 19.11 3.52
N PHE A 66 18.41 18.26 3.93
CA PHE A 66 18.68 17.00 3.23
C PHE A 66 17.43 16.12 3.15
N TRP A 67 16.73 15.91 4.28
CA TRP A 67 15.55 15.06 4.30
C TRP A 67 14.33 15.72 3.66
N THR A 68 14.23 17.05 3.69
CA THR A 68 13.23 17.80 2.90
C THR A 68 13.43 17.58 1.40
N GLU A 69 14.66 17.73 0.91
CA GLU A 69 15.03 17.50 -0.49
C GLU A 69 14.80 16.04 -0.88
N LYS A 70 15.20 15.10 -0.02
CA LYS A 70 15.00 13.67 -0.27
C LYS A 70 13.52 13.28 -0.31
N LEU A 71 12.68 13.86 0.55
CA LEU A 71 11.22 13.65 0.54
C LEU A 71 10.61 14.07 -0.79
N LEU A 72 11.00 15.25 -1.30
CA LEU A 72 10.52 15.78 -2.58
C LEU A 72 11.05 14.96 -3.75
N LEU A 73 12.34 14.64 -3.76
CA LEU A 73 12.99 13.86 -4.82
C LEU A 73 12.37 12.47 -4.97
N ASP A 74 12.12 11.79 -3.85
CA ASP A 74 11.54 10.44 -3.84
C ASP A 74 10.00 10.46 -3.92
N SER A 75 9.38 11.62 -4.19
CA SER A 75 7.92 11.82 -4.27
C SER A 75 7.16 11.30 -3.05
N LYS A 76 7.78 11.41 -1.86
CA LYS A 76 7.18 10.98 -0.59
C LYS A 76 6.40 12.09 0.11
N ALA A 77 6.58 13.34 -0.29
CA ALA A 77 5.75 14.45 0.16
C ALA A 77 5.66 15.50 -0.94
N ASN A 78 4.58 16.29 -0.94
CA ASN A 78 4.46 17.48 -1.77
C ASN A 78 4.81 18.75 -0.96
N LEU A 79 4.93 19.88 -1.65
CA LEU A 79 5.24 21.16 -1.01
C LEU A 79 4.15 21.62 -0.03
N GLU A 80 2.88 21.29 -0.28
CA GLU A 80 1.76 21.71 0.57
C GLU A 80 1.81 21.02 1.93
N LEU A 81 2.05 19.71 1.96
CA LEU A 81 2.23 18.94 3.18
C LEU A 81 3.43 19.46 3.97
N ILE A 82 4.56 19.70 3.30
CA ILE A 82 5.76 20.23 3.95
C ILE A 82 5.49 21.61 4.56
N LYS A 83 4.88 22.52 3.79
CA LYS A 83 4.48 23.86 4.28
C LYS A 83 3.56 23.75 5.49
N TYR A 84 2.55 22.88 5.40
CA TYR A 84 1.60 22.65 6.48
C TYR A 84 2.29 22.20 7.77
N LEU A 85 3.06 21.11 7.69
CA LEU A 85 3.75 20.56 8.87
C LEU A 85 4.73 21.58 9.47
N ASN A 86 5.41 22.36 8.62
CA ASN A 86 6.37 23.35 9.07
C ASN A 86 5.69 24.51 9.82
N LEU A 87 4.57 25.02 9.29
CA LEU A 87 3.80 26.08 9.92
C LEU A 87 3.18 25.67 11.27
N ASN A 88 2.90 24.38 11.46
CA ASN A 88 2.31 23.85 12.69
C ASN A 88 3.36 23.30 13.67
N GLY A 89 4.66 23.51 13.41
CA GLY A 89 5.74 23.13 14.32
C GLY A 89 5.94 21.61 14.48
N CYS A 90 5.31 20.79 13.64
CA CYS A 90 5.39 19.33 13.68
C CYS A 90 6.27 18.73 12.58
N TYR A 91 7.05 19.56 11.88
CA TYR A 91 7.87 19.12 10.76
C TYR A 91 9.18 18.47 11.19
N GLU A 92 9.19 17.13 11.19
CA GLU A 92 10.38 16.31 11.40
C GLU A 92 10.70 15.51 10.12
N PRO A 93 11.38 16.08 9.10
CA PRO A 93 11.49 15.46 7.77
C PRO A 93 12.14 14.08 7.74
N LYS A 94 13.15 13.82 8.57
CA LYS A 94 13.77 12.48 8.67
C LYS A 94 12.77 11.43 9.16
N LYS A 95 11.99 11.76 10.20
CA LYS A 95 10.94 10.90 10.75
C LYS A 95 9.79 10.73 9.76
N LEU A 96 9.37 11.82 9.11
CA LEU A 96 8.36 11.81 8.06
C LEU A 96 8.81 10.90 6.92
N TYR A 97 10.06 11.00 6.45
CA TYR A 97 10.58 10.15 5.37
C TYR A 97 10.53 8.65 5.71
N ILE A 98 10.89 8.29 6.94
CA ILE A 98 10.98 6.89 7.39
C ILE A 98 9.60 6.27 7.62
N LYS A 99 8.71 6.98 8.32
CA LYS A 99 7.39 6.42 8.72
C LYS A 99 6.26 6.73 7.74
N ASN A 100 6.50 7.66 6.81
CA ASN A 100 5.53 8.39 6.01
C ASN A 100 4.18 7.68 5.80
N PRO A 101 3.13 8.06 6.53
CA PRO A 101 1.82 7.46 6.32
C PRO A 101 1.19 7.88 4.98
N TYR A 102 1.66 8.98 4.38
CA TYR A 102 1.10 9.54 3.16
C TYR A 102 1.72 8.97 1.87
N ALA A 103 2.78 8.18 1.98
CA ALA A 103 3.52 7.64 0.83
C ALA A 103 3.72 6.11 0.92
N LYS A 104 2.82 5.41 1.63
CA LYS A 104 2.85 3.96 1.78
C LYS A 104 1.47 3.35 1.56
N ASN A 105 1.44 2.05 1.25
CA ASN A 105 0.20 1.26 1.33
C ASN A 105 -0.18 1.06 2.80
N LEU A 106 -1.42 1.37 3.15
CA LEU A 106 -2.00 1.21 4.48
C LEU A 106 -2.62 -0.18 4.68
N ILE A 107 -2.88 -0.93 3.59
CA ILE A 107 -3.25 -2.34 3.66
C ILE A 107 -2.00 -3.16 4.01
N LYS A 108 -2.12 -3.97 5.06
CA LYS A 108 -1.06 -4.90 5.48
C LYS A 108 -1.24 -6.24 4.76
N ASN A 109 -0.13 -6.93 4.47
CA ASN A 109 -0.14 -8.24 3.81
C ASN A 109 -1.10 -8.32 2.59
N PRO A 110 -0.95 -7.42 1.59
CA PRO A 110 -1.90 -7.30 0.48
C PRO A 110 -1.90 -8.51 -0.47
N CYS A 111 -0.84 -9.32 -0.42
CA CYS A 111 -0.60 -10.42 -1.36
C CYS A 111 -0.62 -11.82 -0.69
N GLY A 112 -0.70 -11.91 0.64
CA GLY A 112 -0.69 -13.19 1.35
C GLY A 112 0.72 -13.74 1.65
N ASP A 113 1.75 -12.89 1.61
CA ASP A 113 3.12 -13.28 1.96
C ASP A 113 3.25 -13.72 3.43
N GLN A 114 2.42 -13.14 4.30
CA GLN A 114 2.33 -13.46 5.73
C GLN A 114 1.11 -14.32 6.02
N ASN A 115 0.78 -15.25 5.11
CA ASN A 115 -0.45 -16.03 5.16
C ASN A 115 -1.69 -15.13 5.31
N PHE A 116 -2.53 -15.38 6.32
CA PHE A 116 -3.73 -14.57 6.62
C PHE A 116 -3.47 -13.47 7.67
N ASP A 117 -2.23 -13.26 8.08
CA ASP A 117 -1.92 -12.24 9.09
C ASP A 117 -2.43 -10.87 8.63
N HIS A 118 -2.90 -10.09 9.60
CA HIS A 118 -3.53 -8.78 9.45
C HIS A 118 -4.92 -8.77 8.81
N TRP A 119 -5.42 -9.88 8.26
CA TRP A 119 -6.77 -9.97 7.72
C TRP A 119 -7.75 -10.59 8.70
N CYS A 120 -8.91 -9.98 8.86
CA CYS A 120 -10.04 -10.59 9.56
C CYS A 120 -10.88 -11.40 8.56
N LEU A 121 -10.96 -12.72 8.73
CA LEU A 121 -11.74 -13.60 7.85
C LEU A 121 -13.21 -13.68 8.27
N LYS A 122 -14.09 -13.73 7.28
CA LYS A 122 -15.55 -13.84 7.42
C LYS A 122 -16.09 -14.82 6.37
N PRO A 123 -16.00 -16.14 6.63
CA PRO A 123 -16.62 -17.14 5.77
C PRO A 123 -18.15 -17.02 5.84
N ASN A 124 -18.82 -17.35 4.75
CA ASN A 124 -20.28 -17.30 4.59
C ASN A 124 -20.89 -15.91 4.84
N PHE A 125 -20.11 -14.85 4.65
CA PHE A 125 -20.61 -13.49 4.75
C PHE A 125 -21.38 -13.11 3.51
N PHE A 126 -22.66 -12.79 3.63
CA PHE A 126 -23.45 -12.34 2.49
C PHE A 126 -23.22 -10.86 2.23
N PHE A 127 -22.59 -10.54 1.10
CA PHE A 127 -22.65 -9.18 0.56
C PHE A 127 -24.08 -8.93 0.10
N GLN A 128 -24.82 -8.08 0.80
CA GLN A 128 -26.15 -7.68 0.35
C GLN A 128 -26.02 -7.02 -1.03
N GLN A 129 -26.65 -7.63 -2.04
CA GLN A 129 -26.88 -7.00 -3.33
C GLN A 129 -28.10 -6.08 -3.16
N ASN A 130 -27.88 -4.82 -2.80
CA ASN A 130 -28.92 -3.80 -2.96
C ASN A 130 -28.30 -2.44 -3.24
N SER A 131 -28.83 -1.81 -4.28
CA SER A 131 -28.48 -0.53 -4.87
C SER A 131 -28.83 0.69 -4.02
N ASN A 132 -29.09 0.54 -2.71
CA ASN A 132 -29.37 1.67 -1.83
C ASN A 132 -28.76 1.45 -0.44
N TYR A 133 -28.00 2.46 -0.05
CA TYR A 133 -27.15 2.61 1.11
C TYR A 133 -27.90 2.53 2.45
N GLU A 134 -28.21 1.33 2.94
CA GLU A 134 -28.39 1.12 4.39
C GLU A 134 -27.76 -0.21 4.80
N ILE A 135 -26.74 -0.10 5.63
CA ILE A 135 -26.19 -1.23 6.36
C ILE A 135 -27.16 -1.50 7.52
N ASN A 136 -28.23 -2.25 7.23
CA ASN A 136 -29.15 -2.74 8.24
C ASN A 136 -28.70 -4.16 8.67
N ASP A 137 -28.24 -4.24 9.92
CA ASP A 137 -28.46 -5.31 10.89
C ASP A 137 -29.70 -6.09 10.44
N GLU A 138 -29.61 -7.33 9.93
CA GLU A 138 -29.49 -8.57 10.71
C GLU A 138 -28.76 -9.70 9.93
N ASN A 139 -28.34 -9.49 8.68
CA ASN A 139 -27.87 -10.58 7.78
C ASN A 139 -26.69 -10.20 6.86
N GLY A 140 -25.50 -9.94 7.41
CA GLY A 140 -24.30 -9.69 6.60
C GLY A 140 -23.82 -8.24 6.60
N CYS A 141 -23.90 -7.59 7.75
CA CYS A 141 -23.21 -6.33 8.01
C CYS A 141 -21.98 -6.62 8.90
N LEU A 142 -20.84 -5.96 8.63
CA LEU A 142 -19.78 -5.86 9.63
C LEU A 142 -20.36 -5.10 10.83
N ASP A 143 -20.66 -5.79 11.92
CA ASP A 143 -21.17 -5.19 13.17
C ASP A 143 -20.21 -4.09 13.65
N VAL A 144 -20.53 -2.86 13.26
CA VAL A 144 -19.70 -1.67 13.46
C VAL A 144 -19.61 -1.31 14.94
N ILE A 145 -20.63 -1.67 15.74
CA ILE A 145 -20.68 -1.49 17.19
C ILE A 145 -19.65 -2.40 17.87
N LYS A 146 -19.44 -3.63 17.35
CA LYS A 146 -18.33 -4.49 17.79
C LYS A 146 -16.94 -3.96 17.40
N LEU A 147 -16.84 -3.05 16.44
CA LEU A 147 -15.57 -2.41 16.07
C LEU A 147 -15.06 -1.42 17.13
N GLY A 148 -15.97 -0.86 17.95
CA GLY A 148 -15.64 0.00 19.08
C GLY A 148 -14.74 -0.64 20.14
N ASN A 149 -14.75 -1.98 20.22
CA ASN A 149 -13.88 -2.77 21.09
C ASN A 149 -12.69 -3.33 20.28
N LEU A 150 -11.85 -2.44 19.74
CA LEU A 150 -10.65 -2.78 18.95
C LEU A 150 -9.67 -3.73 19.66
N GLU A 151 -9.79 -3.95 20.98
CA GLU A 151 -8.98 -4.91 21.73
C GLU A 151 -9.47 -6.38 21.59
N GLN A 152 -10.61 -6.63 20.95
CA GLN A 152 -11.18 -7.98 20.83
C GLN A 152 -11.43 -8.48 19.40
N ILE A 153 -11.07 -7.75 18.35
CA ILE A 153 -11.14 -8.27 16.96
C ILE A 153 -9.94 -9.18 16.65
N ASN A 154 -9.68 -10.13 17.54
CA ASN A 154 -8.91 -11.34 17.28
C ASN A 154 -9.88 -12.52 17.08
N ILE A 155 -10.78 -12.40 16.11
CA ILE A 155 -11.76 -13.43 15.79
C ILE A 155 -11.66 -13.60 14.27
N PHE A 156 -10.89 -14.54 13.72
CA PHE A 156 -10.70 -15.94 14.05
C PHE A 156 -9.24 -16.36 13.84
N LYS A 157 -8.64 -17.08 14.79
CA LYS A 157 -7.42 -17.85 14.51
C LYS A 157 -7.79 -18.98 13.55
N SER A 158 -7.21 -18.95 12.35
CA SER A 158 -6.74 -20.13 11.61
C SER A 158 -7.58 -21.41 11.84
N GLY A 159 -8.82 -21.44 11.34
CA GLY A 159 -9.46 -22.71 10.99
C GLY A 159 -8.77 -23.34 9.77
N ASN A 160 -9.02 -24.62 9.48
CA ASN A 160 -8.51 -25.25 8.26
C ASN A 160 -8.92 -24.43 7.00
N SER A 161 -8.10 -24.45 5.95
CA SER A 161 -8.25 -23.58 4.77
C SER A 161 -9.63 -23.65 4.10
N GLU A 162 -10.25 -24.84 4.05
CA GLU A 162 -11.58 -25.00 3.47
C GLU A 162 -12.69 -24.39 4.32
N SER A 163 -12.59 -24.41 5.66
CA SER A 163 -13.62 -23.83 6.54
C SER A 163 -13.64 -22.30 6.54
N ASN A 164 -12.52 -21.68 6.15
CA ASN A 164 -12.39 -20.22 6.14
C ASN A 164 -12.71 -19.59 4.78
N GLY A 165 -12.98 -20.42 3.75
CA GLY A 165 -13.34 -19.97 2.41
C GLY A 165 -12.20 -19.37 1.60
N PHE A 166 -10.93 -19.53 2.03
CA PHE A 166 -9.75 -19.04 1.30
C PHE A 166 -8.57 -20.02 1.35
N LEU A 167 -7.84 -20.08 0.24
CA LEU A 167 -6.50 -20.62 0.12
C LEU A 167 -5.54 -19.52 -0.32
N ILE A 168 -4.29 -19.60 0.13
CA ILE A 168 -3.20 -18.79 -0.42
C ILE A 168 -2.44 -19.63 -1.42
N GLU A 169 -2.40 -19.16 -2.66
CA GLU A 169 -1.74 -19.86 -3.75
C GLU A 169 -0.64 -18.98 -4.35
N SER A 170 0.52 -19.61 -4.62
CA SER A 170 1.57 -19.01 -5.44
C SER A 170 1.29 -19.21 -6.92
N ASP A 171 0.76 -20.38 -7.27
CA ASP A 171 0.45 -20.76 -8.65
C ASP A 171 -0.75 -20.00 -9.21
N ASN A 172 -0.93 -20.07 -10.52
CA ASN A 172 -1.98 -19.31 -11.21
C ASN A 172 -3.32 -20.05 -11.23
N ASN A 173 -3.34 -21.38 -11.18
CA ASN A 173 -4.55 -22.21 -11.06
C ASN A 173 -5.77 -21.68 -11.85
N GLY A 174 -5.60 -21.48 -13.16
CA GLY A 174 -6.66 -21.01 -14.05
C GLY A 174 -6.80 -19.50 -14.23
N SER A 175 -6.06 -18.67 -13.48
CA SER A 175 -5.85 -17.26 -13.83
C SER A 175 -4.63 -17.09 -14.73
N GLN A 176 -4.48 -15.90 -15.32
CA GLN A 176 -3.22 -15.46 -15.88
C GLN A 176 -2.21 -15.14 -14.75
N PRO A 177 -0.90 -15.15 -15.01
CA PRO A 177 0.08 -14.71 -14.04
C PRO A 177 -0.04 -13.21 -13.74
N ILE A 178 0.30 -12.83 -12.51
CA ILE A 178 0.44 -11.44 -12.08
C ILE A 178 1.78 -11.29 -11.35
N TYR A 179 2.50 -10.21 -11.67
CA TYR A 179 3.86 -9.98 -11.21
C TYR A 179 3.98 -8.66 -10.46
N ASP A 180 4.92 -8.60 -9.52
CA ASP A 180 5.32 -7.36 -8.87
C ASP A 180 6.24 -6.51 -9.76
N ASN A 181 6.69 -5.36 -9.23
CA ASN A 181 7.58 -4.46 -9.95
C ASN A 181 8.98 -5.05 -10.21
N GLU A 182 9.34 -6.17 -9.56
CA GLU A 182 10.58 -6.91 -9.74
C GLU A 182 10.40 -8.15 -10.64
N ASN A 183 9.26 -8.25 -11.34
CA ASN A 183 8.86 -9.39 -12.16
C ASN A 183 8.76 -10.73 -11.39
N LYS A 184 8.53 -10.69 -10.08
CA LYS A 184 8.27 -11.89 -9.28
C LYS A 184 6.78 -12.19 -9.23
N LEU A 185 6.43 -13.47 -9.29
CA LEU A 185 5.05 -13.91 -9.24
C LEU A 185 4.43 -13.57 -7.88
N ILE A 186 3.26 -12.93 -7.90
CA ILE A 186 2.56 -12.55 -6.66
C ILE A 186 1.64 -13.69 -6.21
N LYS A 187 1.64 -13.94 -4.90
CA LYS A 187 0.66 -14.80 -4.23
C LYS A 187 -0.75 -14.22 -4.28
N LYS A 188 -1.75 -15.07 -4.10
CA LYS A 188 -3.17 -14.73 -4.28
C LYS A 188 -3.99 -15.37 -3.18
N PHE A 189 -5.03 -14.67 -2.75
CA PHE A 189 -6.10 -15.25 -1.94
C PHE A 189 -7.18 -15.80 -2.88
N ALA A 190 -7.32 -17.12 -2.97
CA ALA A 190 -8.31 -17.80 -3.80
C ALA A 190 -9.50 -18.26 -2.96
N THR A 191 -10.72 -17.97 -3.40
CA THR A 191 -11.96 -18.33 -2.69
C THR A 191 -12.52 -19.68 -3.13
N THR A 192 -13.38 -20.25 -2.29
CA THR A 192 -14.11 -21.51 -2.54
C THR A 192 -15.45 -21.28 -3.27
N HIS A 193 -16.29 -22.31 -3.38
CA HIS A 193 -17.71 -22.17 -3.74
C HIS A 193 -18.58 -21.48 -2.68
N PHE A 194 -18.18 -21.56 -1.41
CA PHE A 194 -18.79 -20.75 -0.37
C PHE A 194 -18.22 -19.34 -0.40
N MET A 195 -19.06 -18.37 -0.02
CA MET A 195 -18.68 -16.97 0.04
C MET A 195 -17.54 -16.76 1.06
N GLY A 196 -16.34 -16.55 0.54
CA GLY A 196 -15.16 -16.21 1.32
C GLY A 196 -14.96 -14.71 1.30
N SER A 197 -14.91 -14.06 2.46
CA SER A 197 -14.60 -12.63 2.55
C SER A 197 -13.60 -12.31 3.66
N LYS A 198 -12.85 -11.22 3.48
CA LYS A 198 -11.87 -10.74 4.46
C LYS A 198 -11.78 -9.23 4.48
N TYR A 199 -11.45 -8.66 5.63
CA TYR A 199 -11.37 -7.21 5.77
C TYR A 199 -10.20 -6.74 6.62
N GLN A 200 -9.85 -5.47 6.44
CA GLN A 200 -8.98 -4.68 7.31
C GLN A 200 -9.66 -3.39 7.70
N ILE A 201 -9.44 -2.96 8.94
CA ILE A 201 -9.81 -1.62 9.42
C ILE A 201 -8.51 -0.87 9.66
N ILE A 202 -8.35 0.20 8.90
CA ILE A 202 -7.18 1.07 8.95
C ILE A 202 -7.48 2.17 9.95
N ASP A 203 -6.77 2.14 11.07
CA ASP A 203 -6.76 3.19 12.08
C ASP A 203 -5.77 4.28 11.65
N LEU A 204 -6.28 5.39 11.10
CA LEU A 204 -5.44 6.43 10.49
C LEU A 204 -4.49 7.08 11.50
N GLU A 205 -4.93 7.33 12.74
CA GLU A 205 -4.04 7.87 13.78
C GLU A 205 -2.93 6.88 14.18
N LYS A 206 -3.26 5.59 14.34
CA LYS A 206 -2.24 4.56 14.64
C LYS A 206 -1.25 4.39 13.50
N GLU A 207 -1.69 4.60 12.25
CA GLU A 207 -0.79 4.64 11.10
C GLU A 207 0.09 5.91 11.06
N GLY A 208 -0.21 6.91 11.90
CA GLY A 208 0.54 8.16 12.06
C GLY A 208 0.01 9.33 11.23
N VAL A 209 -1.20 9.22 10.68
CA VAL A 209 -1.85 10.26 9.89
C VAL A 209 -2.32 11.39 10.81
N ASP A 210 -1.93 12.62 10.49
CA ASP A 210 -2.38 13.81 11.23
C ASP A 210 -3.81 14.18 10.80
N ARG A 211 -4.73 14.25 11.75
CA ARG A 211 -6.13 14.63 11.49
C ARG A 211 -6.27 15.98 10.83
N ASN A 212 -5.45 16.95 11.21
CA ASN A 212 -5.53 18.28 10.63
C ASN A 212 -5.03 18.29 9.19
N VAL A 213 -4.11 17.39 8.81
CA VAL A 213 -3.76 17.17 7.41
C VAL A 213 -4.97 16.66 6.63
N LEU A 214 -5.68 15.65 7.15
CA LEU A 214 -6.93 15.15 6.53
C LEU A 214 -7.98 16.26 6.40
N LYS A 215 -8.17 17.07 7.44
CA LYS A 215 -9.17 18.13 7.47
C LYS A 215 -8.85 19.29 6.52
N LYS A 216 -7.60 19.75 6.51
CA LYS A 216 -7.21 20.98 5.78
C LYS A 216 -6.73 20.72 4.36
N LEU A 217 -5.95 19.67 4.16
CA LEU A 217 -5.36 19.37 2.84
C LEU A 217 -6.22 18.39 2.03
N LYS A 218 -7.10 17.63 2.68
CA LYS A 218 -7.99 16.63 2.03
C LYS A 218 -7.24 15.78 0.98
N PRO A 219 -6.06 15.20 1.33
CA PRO A 219 -5.29 14.41 0.37
C PRO A 219 -6.15 13.28 -0.18
N LYS A 220 -6.07 13.06 -1.49
CA LYS A 220 -6.88 12.04 -2.16
C LYS A 220 -6.56 10.67 -1.60
N ILE A 221 -7.55 9.80 -1.46
CA ILE A 221 -7.35 8.42 -1.01
C ILE A 221 -7.54 7.50 -2.21
N GLU A 222 -6.48 6.87 -2.66
CA GLU A 222 -6.52 5.86 -3.71
C GLU A 222 -6.81 4.49 -3.11
N ILE A 223 -7.78 3.80 -3.72
CA ILE A 223 -8.17 2.44 -3.38
C ILE A 223 -8.00 1.59 -4.63
N ILE A 224 -7.24 0.51 -4.51
CA ILE A 224 -6.93 -0.39 -5.60
C ILE A 224 -7.12 -1.82 -5.12
N ASP A 225 -7.69 -2.66 -5.97
CA ASP A 225 -7.68 -4.10 -5.76
C ASP A 225 -7.56 -4.84 -7.09
N TYR A 226 -6.83 -5.95 -7.10
CA TYR A 226 -6.67 -6.79 -8.29
C TYR A 226 -7.38 -8.11 -8.07
N TYR A 227 -8.23 -8.49 -9.01
CA TYR A 227 -9.02 -9.71 -8.91
C TYR A 227 -9.15 -10.42 -10.26
N ALA A 228 -9.29 -11.73 -10.22
CA ALA A 228 -9.47 -12.58 -11.41
C ALA A 228 -10.31 -13.81 -11.07
N GLY A 229 -11.14 -14.23 -12.01
CA GLY A 229 -11.73 -15.57 -12.02
C GLY A 229 -10.78 -16.59 -12.65
N ARG A 230 -11.25 -17.82 -12.80
CA ARG A 230 -10.53 -18.84 -13.56
C ARG A 230 -11.07 -18.93 -14.99
N HIS A 231 -10.28 -19.53 -15.89
CA HIS A 231 -10.69 -19.83 -17.27
C HIS A 231 -11.75 -20.94 -17.42
N ASP A 232 -11.98 -21.72 -16.36
CA ASP A 232 -12.84 -22.92 -16.34
C ASP A 232 -14.05 -22.77 -15.42
N CYS A 233 -14.20 -21.62 -14.73
CA CYS A 233 -15.30 -21.37 -13.82
C CYS A 233 -15.62 -19.87 -13.72
N ASP A 234 -16.91 -19.54 -13.83
CA ASP A 234 -17.44 -18.23 -13.50
C ASP A 234 -17.30 -17.99 -11.97
N SER A 235 -17.13 -16.72 -11.58
CA SER A 235 -16.95 -16.34 -10.17
C SER A 235 -17.51 -14.97 -9.88
N GLU A 236 -17.89 -14.73 -8.63
CA GLU A 236 -18.37 -13.44 -8.15
C GLU A 236 -17.27 -12.74 -7.36
N TYR A 237 -17.08 -11.45 -7.60
CA TYR A 237 -16.21 -10.56 -6.83
C TYR A 237 -17.03 -9.45 -6.19
N HIS A 238 -16.70 -9.16 -4.93
CA HIS A 238 -17.34 -8.10 -4.14
C HIS A 238 -16.28 -7.28 -3.41
N ILE A 239 -16.47 -5.96 -3.39
CA ILE A 239 -15.71 -5.05 -2.53
C ILE A 239 -16.63 -4.00 -1.90
N ARG A 240 -16.38 -3.72 -0.63
CA ARG A 240 -17.02 -2.70 0.20
C ARG A 240 -15.93 -1.89 0.87
N VAL A 241 -15.98 -0.57 0.71
CA VAL A 241 -15.09 0.36 1.40
C VAL A 241 -15.94 1.32 2.20
N GLY A 242 -15.61 1.52 3.46
CA GLY A 242 -16.31 2.45 4.34
C GLY A 242 -15.34 3.43 4.98
N LEU A 243 -15.73 4.70 5.05
CA LEU A 243 -15.09 5.71 5.86
C LEU A 243 -15.90 5.91 7.14
N PHE A 244 -15.21 5.99 8.27
CA PHE A 244 -15.86 6.10 9.57
C PHE A 244 -15.26 7.23 10.39
N ASP A 245 -16.09 7.80 11.28
CA ASP A 245 -15.66 8.74 12.30
C ASP A 245 -15.20 8.06 13.61
N ASP A 246 -14.90 8.87 14.62
CA ASP A 246 -14.44 8.42 15.94
C ASP A 246 -15.42 7.50 16.67
N ASN A 247 -16.71 7.63 16.39
CA ASN A 247 -17.76 6.82 17.00
C ASN A 247 -18.10 5.60 16.14
N PHE A 248 -17.25 5.30 15.15
CA PHE A 248 -17.51 4.31 14.11
C PHE A 248 -18.84 4.58 13.37
N LYS A 249 -19.27 5.83 13.24
CA LYS A 249 -20.38 6.14 12.33
C LYS A 249 -19.86 6.17 10.91
N ILE A 250 -20.55 5.49 10.00
CA ILE A 250 -20.25 5.58 8.57
C ILE A 250 -20.49 7.01 8.10
N ILE A 251 -19.47 7.60 7.48
CA ILE A 251 -19.53 8.95 6.89
C ILE A 251 -19.51 8.91 5.37
N TYR A 252 -19.05 7.79 4.78
CA TYR A 252 -19.05 7.55 3.33
C TYR A 252 -18.84 6.05 3.07
N SER A 253 -19.37 5.52 1.96
CA SER A 253 -19.12 4.14 1.56
C SER A 253 -19.13 3.95 0.04
N ILE A 254 -18.45 2.91 -0.43
CA ILE A 254 -18.48 2.41 -1.80
C ILE A 254 -18.80 0.93 -1.77
N ALA A 255 -19.65 0.50 -2.70
CA ALA A 255 -19.89 -0.88 -3.03
C ALA A 255 -19.65 -1.13 -4.52
N PHE A 256 -19.03 -2.26 -4.84
CA PHE A 256 -18.86 -2.73 -6.20
C PHE A 256 -18.91 -4.26 -6.23
N ASP A 257 -19.63 -4.78 -7.21
CA ASP A 257 -19.85 -6.20 -7.45
C ASP A 257 -19.58 -6.51 -8.92
N HIS A 258 -18.98 -7.66 -9.21
CA HIS A 258 -18.69 -8.10 -10.58
C HIS A 258 -18.80 -9.61 -10.71
N LEU A 259 -19.65 -10.06 -11.63
CA LEU A 259 -19.68 -11.45 -12.10
C LEU A 259 -18.62 -11.64 -13.20
N ILE A 260 -17.59 -12.40 -12.91
CA ILE A 260 -16.46 -12.67 -13.79
C ILE A 260 -16.77 -13.94 -14.58
N SER A 261 -16.93 -13.80 -15.89
CA SER A 261 -17.11 -14.96 -16.77
C SER A 261 -15.79 -15.68 -17.01
N GLN A 262 -15.84 -17.01 -17.05
CA GLN A 262 -14.76 -17.91 -17.47
C GLN A 262 -14.26 -17.60 -18.89
N LEU A 263 -15.11 -17.01 -19.74
CA LEU A 263 -14.75 -16.54 -21.09
C LEU A 263 -13.73 -15.40 -21.07
N ASN A 264 -13.53 -14.76 -19.93
CA ASN A 264 -12.45 -13.80 -19.71
C ASN A 264 -11.06 -14.47 -19.65
N ASN A 265 -11.01 -15.82 -19.66
CA ASN A 265 -9.79 -16.62 -19.73
C ASN A 265 -8.76 -16.25 -18.65
N GLY A 266 -9.26 -16.07 -17.42
CA GLY A 266 -8.43 -15.80 -16.24
C GLY A 266 -7.73 -14.44 -16.20
N LYS A 267 -8.12 -13.47 -17.04
CA LYS A 267 -7.51 -12.13 -17.04
C LYS A 267 -7.78 -11.38 -15.74
N TRP A 268 -6.78 -10.62 -15.30
CA TRP A 268 -6.89 -9.76 -14.12
C TRP A 268 -7.67 -8.48 -14.43
N HIS A 269 -8.57 -8.15 -13.53
CA HIS A 269 -9.25 -6.88 -13.47
C HIS A 269 -8.65 -6.02 -12.36
N ARG A 270 -8.84 -4.70 -12.48
CA ARG A 270 -8.45 -3.73 -11.47
C ARG A 270 -9.67 -2.95 -11.02
N PHE A 271 -10.04 -3.09 -9.76
CA PHE A 271 -10.88 -2.11 -9.09
C PHE A 271 -10.00 -0.91 -8.74
N TYR A 272 -10.46 0.30 -9.08
CA TYR A 272 -9.73 1.53 -8.83
C TYR A 272 -10.72 2.65 -8.51
N GLN A 273 -10.55 3.27 -7.35
CA GLN A 273 -11.32 4.44 -6.95
C GLN A 273 -10.43 5.47 -6.26
N VAL A 274 -10.81 6.73 -6.40
CA VAL A 274 -10.16 7.86 -5.74
C VAL A 274 -11.21 8.60 -4.92
N LEU A 275 -10.99 8.71 -3.61
CA LEU A 275 -11.85 9.47 -2.72
C LEU A 275 -11.29 10.88 -2.56
N GLU A 276 -12.14 11.86 -2.82
CA GLU A 276 -11.86 13.27 -2.68
C GLU A 276 -12.95 13.90 -1.81
N ASN A 277 -12.65 15.03 -1.17
CA ASN A 277 -13.64 15.82 -0.42
C ASN A 277 -14.44 15.02 0.62
N TYR A 278 -13.82 14.00 1.24
CA TYR A 278 -14.44 13.23 2.32
C TYR A 278 -14.68 14.13 3.55
N PRO A 279 -15.65 13.80 4.44
CA PRO A 279 -15.96 14.62 5.62
C PRO A 279 -14.79 14.83 6.58
N ASP A 280 -14.83 15.92 7.35
CA ASP A 280 -13.75 16.36 8.25
C ASP A 280 -13.46 15.40 9.41
N ASN A 281 -14.44 14.58 9.77
CA ASN A 281 -14.39 13.65 10.88
C ASN A 281 -13.88 12.25 10.48
N LEU A 282 -13.21 12.10 9.34
CA LEU A 282 -12.59 10.82 8.94
C LEU A 282 -11.56 10.33 9.99
N ARG A 283 -11.75 9.08 10.45
CA ARG A 283 -10.90 8.44 11.45
C ARG A 283 -10.45 7.03 11.07
N TYR A 284 -11.33 6.24 10.47
CA TYR A 284 -11.05 4.86 10.06
C TYR A 284 -11.46 4.60 8.61
N ILE A 285 -10.78 3.63 7.99
CA ILE A 285 -11.15 3.10 6.67
C ILE A 285 -11.35 1.60 6.79
N LEU A 286 -12.54 1.11 6.47
CA LEU A 286 -12.81 -0.31 6.25
C LEU A 286 -12.51 -0.65 4.78
N PHE A 287 -11.74 -1.70 4.57
CA PHE A 287 -11.54 -2.33 3.26
C PHE A 287 -11.96 -3.79 3.38
N HIS A 288 -13.08 -4.17 2.75
CA HIS A 288 -13.67 -5.51 2.82
C HIS A 288 -13.93 -6.03 1.42
N HIS A 289 -13.39 -7.20 1.09
CA HIS A 289 -13.61 -7.82 -0.21
C HIS A 289 -13.79 -9.33 -0.07
N GLY A 290 -14.21 -9.97 -1.16
CA GLY A 290 -14.42 -11.40 -1.19
C GLY A 290 -15.11 -11.86 -2.45
N GLY A 291 -15.55 -13.11 -2.42
CA GLY A 291 -16.24 -13.73 -3.52
C GLY A 291 -16.38 -15.23 -3.35
N LYS A 292 -16.85 -15.85 -4.43
CA LYS A 292 -17.04 -17.30 -4.54
C LYS A 292 -17.06 -17.71 -6.01
N ASP A 293 -17.04 -19.01 -6.26
CA ASP A 293 -17.45 -19.53 -7.57
C ASP A 293 -18.98 -19.52 -7.74
N THR A 294 -19.43 -19.76 -8.97
CA THR A 294 -20.85 -19.90 -9.29
C THR A 294 -21.27 -21.32 -9.67
N GLN A 295 -20.32 -22.26 -9.79
CA GLN A 295 -20.58 -23.64 -10.20
C GLN A 295 -20.67 -24.64 -9.03
N TYR A 296 -20.39 -24.19 -7.81
CA TYR A 296 -20.41 -24.99 -6.59
C TYR A 296 -19.43 -26.16 -6.61
N TRP A 297 -18.26 -25.95 -7.22
CA TRP A 297 -17.23 -26.97 -7.33
C TRP A 297 -16.41 -27.07 -6.04
N SER A 298 -16.10 -28.30 -5.63
CA SER A 298 -15.25 -28.53 -4.48
C SER A 298 -13.83 -28.02 -4.76
N GLY A 299 -13.27 -27.25 -3.82
CA GLY A 299 -11.95 -26.62 -3.96
C GLY A 299 -12.02 -25.10 -4.11
N TYR A 300 -10.96 -24.52 -4.68
CA TYR A 300 -10.74 -23.07 -4.77
C TYR A 300 -10.92 -22.57 -6.21
N TYR A 301 -12.16 -22.68 -6.68
CA TYR A 301 -12.54 -22.28 -8.04
C TYR A 301 -13.10 -20.84 -8.11
N GLY A 302 -13.26 -20.18 -6.97
CA GLY A 302 -13.80 -18.82 -6.89
C GLY A 302 -12.81 -17.75 -7.35
N VAL A 303 -13.14 -16.51 -7.00
CA VAL A 303 -12.28 -15.35 -7.31
C VAL A 303 -10.93 -15.45 -6.59
N LYS A 304 -9.89 -15.00 -7.28
CA LYS A 304 -8.54 -14.76 -6.77
C LYS A 304 -8.35 -13.27 -6.58
N ILE A 305 -7.78 -12.88 -5.45
CA ILE A 305 -7.59 -11.47 -5.08
C ILE A 305 -6.17 -11.24 -4.57
N THR A 306 -5.55 -10.12 -4.95
CA THR A 306 -4.19 -9.76 -4.52
C THR A 306 -3.89 -8.27 -4.67
N ASN A 307 -2.74 -7.84 -4.15
CA ASN A 307 -2.17 -6.51 -4.32
C ASN A 307 -3.13 -5.36 -3.93
N SER A 308 -3.98 -5.62 -2.93
CA SER A 308 -4.92 -4.66 -2.36
C SER A 308 -4.19 -3.44 -1.81
N THR A 309 -4.65 -2.24 -2.13
CA THR A 309 -3.98 -0.99 -1.76
C THR A 309 -4.98 0.05 -1.27
N VAL A 310 -4.65 0.67 -0.14
CA VAL A 310 -5.22 1.95 0.30
C VAL A 310 -4.05 2.87 0.57
N LYS A 311 -3.95 4.00 -0.12
CA LYS A 311 -2.86 4.97 0.10
C LYS A 311 -3.34 6.38 -0.15
N PHE A 312 -2.64 7.34 0.43
CA PHE A 312 -2.84 8.73 0.05
C PHE A 312 -2.14 9.03 -1.27
N ASN A 313 -2.74 9.92 -2.06
CA ASN A 313 -2.10 10.56 -3.20
C ASN A 313 -2.00 12.06 -2.91
N LEU A 314 -0.76 12.54 -2.86
CA LEU A 314 -0.40 13.93 -2.60
C LEU A 314 -0.05 14.71 -3.89
N ASN A 315 -0.23 14.11 -5.07
CA ASN A 315 0.06 14.74 -6.34
C ASN A 315 -1.07 15.63 -6.85
#